data_AF-A0A3R9WTE7-F1
#
_entry.id   AF-A0A3R9WTE7-F1
#
_cell.length_a   1.000
_cell.length_b   1.000
_cell.length_c   1.000
_cell.angle_alpha   90.00
_cell.angle_beta   90.00
_cell.angle_gamma   90.00
#
_symmetry.space_group_name_H-M   'P 1'
#
loop_
_entity.id
_entity.type
_entity.pdbx_description
1 polymer ?
#
loop_
_entity_poly.entity_id
_entity_poly.type
_entity_poly.pdbx_seq_one_letter_code
_entity_poly.pdbx_strand_id
1 'polypeptide(L)'
;MSAGQGDASGLRTVQGREVVWRMKMASDRSTGSVKWFNAEKGFGFIQQDAGGPDVFVHFTSIRAEGFRSLDEGQRVEFDVVQGQKGPQAEDVAVI
;
A
#
# COMPACT_ATOMS: atom_id res chain seq x y z
N MET A 1 56.84 27.17 -35.50
CA MET A 1 57.76 26.02 -35.51
C MET A 1 57.99 25.61 -34.05
N SER A 2 58.02 24.31 -33.77
CA SER A 2 58.11 23.61 -32.47
C SER A 2 56.79 23.30 -31.75
N ALA A 3 56.76 22.06 -31.29
CA ALA A 3 55.62 21.18 -31.06
C ALA A 3 55.66 20.58 -29.64
N GLY A 4 54.62 19.82 -29.28
CA GLY A 4 54.54 18.93 -28.10
C GLY A 4 53.11 18.93 -27.55
N GLN A 5 52.21 17.97 -27.80
CA GLN A 5 52.20 16.50 -27.63
C GLN A 5 51.98 16.05 -26.17
N GLY A 6 50.88 15.32 -25.94
CA GLY A 6 50.54 14.53 -24.73
C GLY A 6 49.71 15.32 -23.71
N ASP A 7 48.65 14.81 -23.09
CA ASP A 7 48.31 13.44 -22.76
C ASP A 7 46.79 13.23 -22.59
N ALA A 8 46.37 11.99 -22.89
CA ALA A 8 45.05 11.48 -22.60
C ALA A 8 45.00 11.01 -21.14
N SER A 9 44.22 11.70 -20.32
CA SER A 9 43.81 11.22 -18.99
C SER A 9 42.29 11.08 -18.98
N GLY A 10 41.82 9.94 -19.47
CA GLY A 10 40.52 9.42 -19.07
C GLY A 10 40.60 8.92 -17.64
N LEU A 11 39.60 9.24 -16.82
CA LEU A 11 39.11 8.45 -15.69
C LEU A 11 37.80 9.06 -15.17
N ARG A 12 36.72 8.26 -15.27
CA ARG A 12 35.61 8.12 -14.31
C ARG A 12 34.76 9.39 -14.04
N THR A 13 33.45 9.33 -14.26
CA THR A 13 32.58 8.61 -13.30
C THR A 13 31.25 8.23 -13.93
N VAL A 14 30.94 6.95 -13.81
CA VAL A 14 29.60 6.39 -13.90
C VAL A 14 28.75 6.92 -12.75
N GLN A 15 27.64 7.61 -13.00
CA GLN A 15 26.48 7.60 -12.11
C GLN A 15 25.25 7.78 -13.01
N GLY A 16 24.43 6.78 -13.26
CA GLY A 16 23.93 5.82 -12.30
C GLY A 16 22.50 6.20 -11.98
N ARG A 17 21.57 5.61 -12.73
CA ARG A 17 20.26 5.12 -12.27
C ARG A 17 19.81 5.71 -10.93
N GLU A 18 19.00 6.76 -10.96
CA GLU A 18 18.06 7.04 -9.88
C GLU A 18 16.65 7.08 -10.43
N VAL A 19 16.06 5.88 -10.49
CA VAL A 19 14.61 5.69 -10.30
C VAL A 19 14.28 5.87 -8.82
N VAL A 20 14.73 6.96 -8.20
CA VAL A 20 14.47 7.25 -6.79
C VAL A 20 13.44 8.35 -6.76
N TRP A 21 12.15 7.98 -6.86
CA TRP A 21 10.95 8.68 -6.32
C TRP A 21 9.66 7.85 -6.50
N ARG A 22 9.67 6.74 -7.25
CA ARG A 22 8.46 5.89 -7.43
C ARG A 22 8.03 5.14 -6.15
N MET A 23 8.80 5.21 -5.07
CA MET A 23 8.62 4.34 -3.90
C MET A 23 8.74 5.14 -2.61
N LYS A 24 7.79 6.05 -2.33
CA LYS A 24 7.59 6.53 -0.95
C LYS A 24 6.12 6.75 -0.56
N MET A 25 5.19 6.22 -1.34
CA MET A 25 3.77 6.23 -1.00
C MET A 25 3.20 4.81 -0.93
N ALA A 26 4.02 3.83 -0.54
CA ALA A 26 3.47 2.71 0.19
C ALA A 26 3.09 3.29 1.55
N SER A 27 1.86 3.80 1.64
CA SER A 27 1.17 3.94 2.91
C SER A 27 1.37 2.61 3.66
N ASP A 28 1.56 2.66 4.97
CA ASP A 28 1.77 1.46 5.79
C ASP A 28 0.50 0.61 5.76
N ARG A 29 0.34 -0.13 4.66
CA ARG A 29 -0.86 -0.90 4.38
C ARG A 29 -0.78 -2.15 5.20
N SER A 30 -1.74 -2.26 6.09
CA SER A 30 -1.95 -3.45 6.89
C SER A 30 -2.67 -4.49 6.04
N THR A 31 -2.34 -5.75 6.27
CA THR A 31 -3.08 -6.87 5.68
C THR A 31 -3.88 -7.58 6.75
N GLY A 32 -4.93 -8.25 6.31
CA GLY A 32 -5.80 -8.99 7.20
C GLY A 32 -6.73 -9.92 6.46
N SER A 33 -7.50 -10.65 7.24
CA SER A 33 -8.56 -11.54 6.75
C SER A 33 -9.90 -11.00 7.22
N VAL A 34 -10.87 -10.93 6.31
CA VAL A 34 -12.22 -10.47 6.63
C VAL A 34 -12.85 -11.43 7.63
N LYS A 35 -13.20 -10.92 8.81
CA LYS A 35 -13.81 -11.74 9.86
C LYS A 35 -15.27 -12.02 9.54
N TRP A 36 -15.97 -11.01 9.06
CA TRP A 36 -17.32 -11.08 8.52
C TRP A 36 -17.64 -9.74 7.86
N PHE A 37 -18.50 -9.76 6.85
CA PHE A 37 -18.99 -8.57 6.19
C PHE A 37 -20.46 -8.74 5.82
N ASN A 38 -21.28 -7.74 6.14
CA ASN A 38 -22.69 -7.75 5.78
C ASN A 38 -22.91 -6.78 4.61
N ALA A 39 -23.03 -7.32 3.40
CA ALA A 39 -23.24 -6.53 2.19
C ALA A 39 -24.59 -5.80 2.17
N GLU A 40 -25.62 -6.32 2.85
CA GLU A 40 -26.92 -5.65 2.96
C GLU A 40 -26.86 -4.41 3.86
N LYS A 41 -26.04 -4.46 4.91
CA LYS A 41 -25.81 -3.34 5.83
C LYS A 41 -24.67 -2.42 5.39
N GLY A 42 -23.75 -2.92 4.56
CA GLY A 42 -22.59 -2.18 4.05
C GLY A 42 -21.42 -2.04 5.03
N PHE A 43 -21.32 -2.89 6.05
CA PHE A 43 -20.20 -2.84 7.01
C PHE A 43 -19.79 -4.23 7.48
N GLY A 44 -18.58 -4.31 8.02
CA GLY A 44 -18.02 -5.54 8.56
C GLY A 44 -16.80 -5.28 9.44
N PHE A 45 -16.09 -6.36 9.74
CA PHE A 45 -14.84 -6.30 10.49
C PHE A 45 -13.76 -7.16 9.81
N ILE A 46 -12.53 -6.67 9.87
CA ILE A 46 -11.34 -7.32 9.34
C ILE A 46 -10.42 -7.64 10.51
N GLN A 47 -9.95 -8.87 10.55
CA GLN A 47 -8.94 -9.29 11.50
C GLN A 47 -7.55 -9.02 10.93
N GLN A 48 -6.76 -8.22 11.64
CA GLN A 48 -5.39 -7.86 11.22
C GLN A 48 -4.45 -9.05 11.32
N ASP A 49 -3.59 -9.24 10.32
CA ASP A 49 -2.57 -10.29 10.32
C ASP A 49 -1.46 -10.00 11.34
N ALA A 50 -1.18 -8.71 11.57
CA ALA A 50 -0.22 -8.23 12.57
C ALA A 50 -0.59 -8.61 14.02
N GLY A 51 -1.82 -9.10 14.25
CA GLY A 51 -2.37 -9.30 15.58
C GLY A 51 -2.80 -7.97 16.18
N GLY A 52 -4.04 -7.89 16.67
CA GLY A 52 -4.58 -6.63 17.18
C GLY A 52 -6.10 -6.63 17.29
N PRO A 53 -6.69 -5.47 17.60
CA PRO A 53 -8.15 -5.30 17.60
C PRO A 53 -8.73 -5.52 16.20
N ASP A 54 -9.97 -6.00 16.13
CA ASP A 54 -10.71 -6.08 14.88
C ASP A 54 -10.88 -4.68 14.28
N VAL A 55 -10.60 -4.54 12.98
CA VAL A 55 -10.65 -3.27 12.26
C VAL A 55 -12.01 -3.15 11.59
N PHE A 56 -12.70 -2.05 11.86
CA PHE A 56 -14.00 -1.78 11.26
C PHE A 56 -13.85 -1.44 9.77
N VAL A 57 -14.65 -2.05 8.90
CA VAL A 57 -14.66 -1.73 7.47
C VAL A 57 -16.05 -1.30 7.02
N HIS A 58 -16.10 -0.26 6.19
CA HIS A 58 -17.33 0.22 5.56
C HIS A 58 -17.24 0.09 4.04
N PHE A 59 -18.37 -0.17 3.37
CA PHE A 59 -18.41 -0.37 1.92
C PHE A 59 -17.86 0.83 1.13
N THR A 60 -17.93 2.04 1.69
CA THR A 60 -17.39 3.26 1.05
C THR A 60 -15.87 3.22 0.94
N SER A 61 -15.20 2.56 1.87
CA SER A 61 -13.74 2.47 1.96
C SER A 61 -13.18 1.34 1.08
N ILE A 62 -14.03 0.46 0.54
CA ILE A 62 -13.63 -0.61 -0.38
C ILE A 62 -13.40 -0.06 -1.79
N ARG A 63 -12.18 -0.25 -2.30
CA ARG A 63 -11.80 0.00 -3.68
C ARG A 63 -12.22 -1.18 -4.56
N ALA A 64 -13.48 -1.18 -4.98
CA ALA A 64 -13.99 -2.11 -5.99
C ALA A 64 -14.86 -1.38 -7.03
N GLU A 65 -14.72 -1.77 -8.30
CA GLU A 65 -15.54 -1.28 -9.40
C GLU A 65 -16.83 -2.14 -9.46
N GLY A 66 -17.91 -1.65 -8.86
CA GLY A 66 -19.21 -2.34 -8.83
C GLY A 66 -19.68 -2.64 -7.41
N PHE A 67 -20.08 -3.90 -7.15
CA PHE A 67 -20.54 -4.33 -5.84
C PHE A 67 -19.36 -4.39 -4.86
N ARG A 68 -19.38 -3.49 -3.87
CA ARG A 68 -18.36 -3.36 -2.84
C ARG A 68 -18.68 -4.31 -1.69
N SER A 69 -18.44 -5.59 -1.91
CA SER A 69 -18.62 -6.65 -0.92
C SER A 69 -17.32 -7.39 -0.63
N LEU A 70 -17.23 -7.91 0.59
CA LEU A 70 -16.14 -8.77 1.05
C LEU A 70 -16.72 -10.11 1.47
N ASP A 71 -15.98 -11.18 1.21
CA ASP A 71 -16.34 -12.54 1.64
C ASP A 71 -15.63 -12.89 2.95
N GLU A 72 -16.22 -13.79 3.73
CA GLU A 72 -15.63 -14.22 5.00
C GLU A 72 -14.32 -14.99 4.75
N GLY A 73 -13.27 -14.66 5.50
CA GLY A 73 -11.93 -15.24 5.33
C GLY A 73 -11.14 -14.67 4.14
N GLN A 74 -11.72 -13.76 3.36
CA GLN A 74 -11.05 -13.14 2.22
C GLN A 74 -9.84 -12.29 2.68
N ARG A 75 -8.74 -12.38 1.94
CA ARG A 75 -7.54 -11.57 2.20
C ARG A 75 -7.71 -10.18 1.61
N VAL A 76 -7.38 -9.19 2.43
CA VAL A 76 -7.50 -7.78 2.06
C VAL A 76 -6.30 -7.00 2.56
N GLU A 77 -5.95 -5.98 1.81
CA GLU A 77 -4.98 -4.96 2.14
C GLU A 77 -5.71 -3.64 2.38
N PHE A 78 -5.40 -2.95 3.47
CA PHE A 78 -6.09 -1.73 3.89
C PHE A 78 -5.19 -0.84 4.74
N ASP A 79 -5.54 0.43 4.80
CA ASP A 79 -4.91 1.39 5.69
C ASP A 79 -5.67 1.46 7.02
N VAL A 80 -4.99 1.25 8.14
CA VAL A 80 -5.60 1.35 9.47
C VAL A 80 -5.57 2.79 9.94
N VAL A 81 -6.75 3.38 10.08
CA VAL A 81 -6.92 4.73 10.62
C VAL A 81 -7.68 4.70 11.93
N GLN A 82 -7.47 5.70 12.79
CA GLN A 82 -8.22 5.81 14.03
C GLN A 82 -9.54 6.56 13.77
N GLY A 83 -10.65 5.81 13.75
CA GLY A 83 -12.00 6.35 13.59
C GLY A 83 -12.71 6.62 14.92
N GLN A 84 -13.93 7.15 14.82
CA GLN A 84 -14.77 7.48 15.99
C GLN A 84 -15.17 6.25 16.85
N LYS A 85 -15.18 5.05 16.25
CA LYS A 85 -15.55 3.79 16.91
C LYS A 85 -14.35 2.88 17.21
N GLY A 86 -13.13 3.36 17.00
CA GLY A 86 -11.91 2.55 17.06
C GLY A 86 -11.21 2.44 15.71
N PRO A 87 -10.32 1.45 15.52
CA PRO A 87 -9.57 1.30 14.28
C PRO A 87 -10.51 0.98 13.11
N GLN A 88 -10.36 1.73 12.02
CA GLN A 88 -11.13 1.62 10.79
C GLN A 88 -10.20 1.36 9.60
N ALA A 89 -10.66 0.54 8.66
CA ALA A 89 -9.98 0.24 7.42
C ALA A 89 -10.40 1.27 6.37
N GLU A 90 -9.42 1.99 5.85
CA GLU A 90 -9.53 2.84 4.67
C GLU A 90 -8.88 2.13 3.48
N ASP A 91 -9.26 2.55 2.28
CA ASP A 91 -8.56 2.15 1.06
C ASP A 91 -8.49 0.63 0.81
N VAL A 92 -9.53 -0.10 1.21
CA VAL A 92 -9.53 -1.55 1.25
C VAL A 92 -9.51 -2.13 -0.15
N ALA A 93 -8.49 -2.93 -0.45
CA ALA A 93 -8.33 -3.68 -1.69
C ALA A 93 -8.27 -5.17 -1.38
N VAL A 94 -8.94 -5.97 -2.21
CA VAL A 94 -8.81 -7.43 -2.18
C VAL A 94 -7.47 -7.81 -2.83
N ILE A 95 -6.75 -8.76 -2.23
CA ILE A 95 -5.45 -9.28 -2.73
C ILE A 95 -5.48 -10.79 -2.97
#